data_AF-A0A7G8F2M7-F1
#
_entry.id   AF-A0A7G8F2M7-F1
#
_cell.length_a   1.000
_cell.length_b   1.000
_cell.length_c   1.000
_cell.angle_alpha   90.00
_cell.angle_beta   90.00
_cell.angle_gamma   90.00
#
_symmetry.space_group_name_H-M   'P 1'
#
loop_
_entity.id
_entity.type
_entity.pdbx_description
1 polymer ?
#
loop_
_entity_poly.entity_id
_entity_poly.type
_entity_poly.pdbx_seq_one_letter_code
_entity_poly.pdbx_strand_id
1 'polypeptide(L)'
;MQAQVQSYAEMVCGTNLKTGHPEEASAKKRCISGLMRLGKNAFKLASPSIQKCKQEANFFACIRGHTTDRAEIKQAAREHGREIKTMSKTPHHINSPRLDRLGEAIQKVLGQRSILWSNNSKTWGCKGRNLYGYYRIKNELVVMCQGFHNGDLDELIDTLKHEGWHAVQHRCRNGVPYLDDQQILERLPRRDVINVHNYHPKQRRLESEARVMAKIDDAQWIQLVKHECKGKEKRPYKPDLGFTYSTF
;
A
#
# COMPACT_ATOMS: atom_id res chain seq x y z
N MET A 1 -14.43 21.86 -2.54
CA MET A 1 -13.84 22.77 -1.53
C MET A 1 -13.63 22.07 -0.19
N GLN A 2 -14.64 21.43 0.39
CA GLN A 2 -14.49 20.49 1.52
C GLN A 2 -13.44 19.41 1.24
N ALA A 3 -13.40 18.85 0.03
CA ALA A 3 -12.38 17.86 -0.35
C ALA A 3 -10.92 18.37 -0.20
N GLN A 4 -10.66 19.68 -0.40
CA GLN A 4 -9.31 20.24 -0.22
C GLN A 4 -8.97 20.40 1.27
N VAL A 5 -9.96 20.73 2.10
CA VAL A 5 -9.80 20.83 3.55
C VAL A 5 -9.59 19.44 4.14
N GLN A 6 -10.32 18.43 3.66
CA GLN A 6 -10.15 17.04 4.04
C GLN A 6 -8.74 16.54 3.73
N SER A 7 -8.24 16.76 2.51
CA SER A 7 -6.88 16.35 2.15
C SER A 7 -5.80 17.08 2.95
N TYR A 8 -5.97 18.39 3.22
CA TYR A 8 -5.08 19.13 4.09
C TYR A 8 -5.08 18.57 5.52
N ALA A 9 -6.27 18.27 6.04
CA ALA A 9 -6.43 17.70 7.36
C ALA A 9 -5.78 16.31 7.46
N GLU A 10 -5.92 15.48 6.42
CA GLU A 10 -5.25 14.18 6.35
C GLU A 10 -3.72 14.31 6.30
N MET A 11 -3.20 15.29 5.56
CA MET A 11 -1.76 15.57 5.49
C MET A 11 -1.18 15.90 6.86
N VAL A 12 -1.80 16.86 7.55
CA VAL A 12 -1.24 17.40 8.79
C VAL A 12 -1.61 16.51 9.98
N CYS A 13 -2.81 15.94 10.03
CA CYS A 13 -3.25 15.13 11.18
C CYS A 13 -2.95 13.63 11.03
N GLY A 14 -2.67 13.14 9.83
CA GLY A 14 -2.53 11.71 9.56
C GLY A 14 -1.21 11.10 10.03
N THR A 15 -0.17 11.92 10.11
CA THR A 15 1.20 11.51 10.45
C THR A 15 1.73 12.40 11.56
N ASN A 16 2.48 11.82 12.49
CA ASN A 16 3.25 12.57 13.46
C ASN A 16 4.50 13.15 12.79
N LEU A 17 4.58 14.48 12.65
CA LEU A 17 5.71 15.10 11.94
C LEU A 17 7.04 15.05 12.72
N LYS A 18 7.03 14.73 14.02
CA LYS A 18 8.25 14.53 14.82
C LYS A 18 8.82 13.13 14.65
N THR A 19 7.96 12.11 14.57
CA THR A 19 8.38 10.69 14.54
C THR A 19 8.26 10.04 13.16
N GLY A 20 7.53 10.65 12.23
CA GLY A 20 7.25 10.10 10.90
C GLY A 20 6.28 8.91 10.88
N HIS A 21 5.74 8.52 12.06
CA HIS A 21 4.80 7.41 12.19
C HIS A 21 3.34 7.87 12.00
N PRO A 22 2.43 6.93 11.63
CA PRO A 22 1.00 7.21 11.63
C PRO A 22 0.54 7.74 12.99
N GLU A 23 -0.32 8.75 12.98
CA GLU A 23 -0.85 9.33 14.21
C GLU A 23 -1.84 8.38 14.91
N GLU A 24 -1.95 8.49 16.23
CA GLU A 24 -2.93 7.74 17.01
C GLU A 24 -4.36 8.00 16.49
N ALA A 25 -5.18 6.95 16.41
CA ALA A 25 -6.50 7.01 15.80
C ALA A 25 -7.41 8.07 16.43
N SER A 26 -7.34 8.24 17.76
CA SER A 26 -8.16 9.20 18.51
C SER A 26 -7.74 10.66 18.21
N ALA A 27 -6.43 10.95 18.25
CA ALA A 27 -5.84 12.24 17.97
C ALA A 27 -6.04 12.64 16.49
N LYS A 28 -5.82 11.70 15.57
CA LYS A 28 -6.08 11.87 14.15
C LYS A 28 -7.52 12.28 13.89
N LYS A 29 -8.50 11.54 14.44
CA LYS A 29 -9.93 11.82 14.24
C LYS A 29 -10.31 13.22 14.77
N ARG A 30 -9.81 13.57 15.97
CA ARG A 30 -10.08 14.87 16.60
C ARG A 30 -9.53 16.03 15.77
N CYS A 31 -8.29 15.92 15.32
CA CYS A 31 -7.61 16.91 14.50
C CYS A 31 -8.29 17.08 13.13
N ILE A 32 -8.63 15.99 12.44
CA ILE A 32 -9.32 16.06 11.15
C ILE A 32 -10.69 16.71 11.30
N SER A 33 -11.47 16.29 12.30
CA SER A 33 -12.80 16.87 12.56
C SER A 33 -12.71 18.36 12.90
N GLY A 34 -11.66 18.74 13.65
CA GLY A 34 -11.35 20.13 13.98
C GLY A 34 -11.10 21.00 12.76
N LEU A 35 -10.19 20.57 11.88
CA LEU A 35 -9.86 21.28 10.65
C LEU A 35 -11.03 21.31 9.66
N MET A 36 -11.80 20.23 9.56
CA MET A 36 -12.99 20.17 8.70
C MET A 36 -14.06 21.18 9.11
N ARG A 37 -14.29 21.36 10.41
CA ARG A 37 -15.17 22.40 10.96
C ARG A 37 -14.68 23.82 10.68
N LEU A 38 -13.37 24.05 10.66
CA LEU A 38 -12.79 25.35 10.28
C LEU A 38 -12.93 25.66 8.78
N GLY A 39 -13.19 24.65 7.96
CA GLY A 39 -13.38 24.81 6.52
C GLY A 39 -12.18 25.52 5.87
N LYS A 40 -12.45 26.60 5.12
CA LYS A 40 -11.38 27.38 4.45
C LYS A 40 -10.37 28.01 5.41
N ASN A 41 -10.74 28.24 6.67
CA ASN A 41 -9.83 28.82 7.66
C ASN A 41 -8.78 27.82 8.13
N ALA A 42 -8.96 26.52 7.86
CA ALA A 42 -7.94 25.51 8.15
C ALA A 42 -6.62 25.83 7.43
N PHE A 43 -6.66 26.30 6.18
CA PHE A 43 -5.46 26.65 5.41
C PHE A 43 -4.70 27.86 5.94
N LYS A 44 -5.29 28.60 6.89
CA LYS A 44 -4.60 29.69 7.56
C LYS A 44 -3.72 29.19 8.69
N LEU A 45 -3.83 27.93 9.11
CA LEU A 45 -3.17 27.44 10.31
C LEU A 45 -1.77 26.91 10.02
N ALA A 46 -0.83 27.18 10.93
CA ALA A 46 0.51 26.61 10.85
C ALA A 46 0.48 25.10 11.08
N SER A 47 1.11 24.32 10.20
CA SER A 47 1.29 22.88 10.41
C SER A 47 1.93 22.55 11.78
N PRO A 48 2.98 23.26 12.25
CA PRO A 48 3.53 23.03 13.59
C PRO A 48 2.53 23.28 14.73
N SER A 49 1.68 24.30 14.60
CA SER A 49 0.65 24.60 15.59
C SER A 49 -0.44 23.53 15.61
N ILE A 50 -0.84 23.02 14.44
CA ILE A 50 -1.75 21.87 14.35
C ILE A 50 -1.11 20.63 15.00
N GLN A 51 0.19 20.37 14.74
CA GLN A 51 0.91 19.26 15.38
C GLN A 51 0.94 19.38 16.91
N LYS A 52 1.09 20.59 17.44
CA LYS A 52 1.07 20.84 18.88
C LYS A 52 -0.33 20.64 19.45
N CYS A 53 -1.36 21.14 18.77
CA CYS A 53 -2.73 21.16 19.27
C CYS A 53 -3.52 19.87 19.03
N LYS A 54 -3.09 18.97 18.14
CA LYS A 54 -3.88 17.77 17.77
C LYS A 54 -4.11 16.77 18.90
N GLN A 55 -3.24 16.79 19.91
CA GLN A 55 -3.36 15.95 21.12
C GLN A 55 -4.20 16.62 22.22
N GLU A 56 -4.52 17.90 22.08
CA GLU A 56 -5.27 18.64 23.09
C GLU A 56 -6.74 18.22 23.13
N ALA A 57 -7.28 18.13 24.34
CA ALA A 57 -8.68 17.80 24.56
C ALA A 57 -9.60 18.76 23.78
N ASN A 58 -9.24 20.06 23.79
CA ASN A 58 -9.93 21.13 23.09
C ASN A 58 -9.05 21.74 21.98
N PHE A 59 -9.01 21.05 20.84
CA PHE A 59 -8.27 21.46 19.64
C PHE A 59 -8.57 22.91 19.19
N PHE A 60 -9.84 23.35 19.24
CA PHE A 60 -10.24 24.68 18.77
C PHE A 60 -9.72 25.81 19.65
N ALA A 61 -9.72 25.59 20.97
CA ALA A 61 -9.17 26.57 21.91
C ALA A 61 -7.66 26.72 21.67
N CYS A 62 -6.94 25.60 21.49
CA CYS A 62 -5.51 25.62 21.27
C CYS A 62 -5.11 26.31 19.95
N ILE A 63 -5.86 26.09 18.87
CA ILE A 63 -5.45 26.54 17.53
C ILE A 63 -5.78 28.02 17.23
N ARG A 64 -6.47 28.70 18.14
CA ARG A 64 -6.89 30.10 17.98
C ARG A 64 -5.66 31.01 17.92
N GLY A 65 -5.52 31.79 16.84
CA GLY A 65 -4.44 32.77 16.66
C GLY A 65 -3.18 32.27 15.96
N HIS A 66 -3.11 30.99 15.58
CA HIS A 66 -1.93 30.40 14.93
C HIS A 66 -1.96 30.50 13.39
N THR A 67 -1.87 31.72 12.84
CA THR A 67 -1.98 31.95 11.39
C THR A 67 -0.67 31.93 10.60
N THR A 68 -0.66 31.48 9.33
CA THR A 68 0.48 31.42 8.39
C THR A 68 0.11 31.78 6.96
N ASP A 69 1.11 31.84 6.07
CA ASP A 69 0.94 32.05 4.63
C ASP A 69 0.06 30.98 3.98
N ARG A 70 -0.89 31.45 3.16
CA ARG A 70 -2.04 30.74 2.62
C ARG A 70 -1.76 30.11 1.25
N ALA A 71 -0.80 30.63 0.49
CA ALA A 71 -0.60 30.24 -0.91
C ALA A 71 0.08 28.87 -1.03
N GLU A 72 1.23 28.70 -0.40
CA GLU A 72 2.03 27.46 -0.44
C GLU A 72 1.28 26.28 0.20
N ILE A 73 0.64 26.49 1.36
CA ILE A 73 -0.12 25.45 2.06
C ILE A 73 -1.28 24.95 1.22
N LYS A 74 -1.98 25.85 0.51
CA LYS A 74 -3.10 25.48 -0.37
C LYS A 74 -2.61 24.68 -1.57
N GLN A 75 -1.43 25.00 -2.12
CA GLN A 75 -0.83 24.21 -3.19
C GLN A 75 -0.39 22.83 -2.69
N ALA A 76 0.35 22.75 -1.59
CA ALA A 76 0.76 21.50 -0.97
C ALA A 76 -0.44 20.61 -0.62
N ALA A 77 -1.53 21.17 -0.11
CA ALA A 77 -2.78 20.46 0.17
C ALA A 77 -3.46 19.91 -1.09
N ARG A 78 -3.43 20.65 -2.19
CA ARG A 78 -3.97 20.19 -3.48
C ARG A 78 -3.13 19.06 -4.05
N GLU A 79 -1.81 19.17 -3.99
CA GLU A 79 -0.89 18.14 -4.46
C GLU A 79 -1.03 16.86 -3.62
N HIS A 80 -1.03 16.98 -2.29
CA HIS A 80 -1.26 15.86 -1.40
C HIS A 80 -2.66 15.24 -1.57
N GLY A 81 -3.70 16.05 -1.78
CA GLY A 81 -5.04 15.54 -2.04
C GLY A 81 -5.16 14.81 -3.37
N ARG A 82 -4.41 15.22 -4.40
CA ARG A 82 -4.27 14.43 -5.64
C ARG A 82 -3.56 13.11 -5.34
N GLU A 83 -2.50 13.15 -4.55
CA GLU A 83 -1.70 11.98 -4.17
C GLU A 83 -2.48 10.94 -3.35
N ILE A 84 -3.34 11.37 -2.42
CA ILE A 84 -4.20 10.43 -1.68
C ILE A 84 -5.19 9.74 -2.61
N LYS A 85 -5.76 10.48 -3.56
CA LYS A 85 -6.73 9.94 -4.52
C LYS A 85 -6.13 8.93 -5.49
N THR A 86 -4.81 8.99 -5.71
CA THR A 86 -4.14 7.96 -6.51
C THR A 86 -3.94 6.67 -5.73
N MET A 87 -4.15 6.64 -4.40
CA MET A 87 -3.99 5.45 -3.58
C MET A 87 -5.33 4.82 -3.20
N SER A 88 -5.40 3.49 -3.23
CA SER A 88 -6.57 2.71 -2.82
C SER A 88 -6.17 1.36 -2.23
N LYS A 89 -7.06 0.76 -1.44
CA LYS A 89 -6.93 -0.63 -0.97
C LYS A 89 -7.52 -1.64 -1.95
N THR A 90 -8.26 -1.16 -2.94
CA THR A 90 -8.85 -1.95 -4.03
C THR A 90 -8.35 -1.42 -5.37
N PRO A 91 -8.37 -2.22 -6.44
CA PRO A 91 -8.07 -1.73 -7.77
C PRO A 91 -8.96 -0.51 -8.14
N HIS A 92 -8.37 0.46 -8.83
CA HIS A 92 -9.06 1.65 -9.33
C HIS A 92 -9.86 1.31 -10.58
N HIS A 93 -11.18 1.51 -10.59
CA HIS A 93 -12.00 1.34 -11.80
C HIS A 93 -11.96 -0.05 -12.46
N ILE A 94 -11.46 -1.08 -11.75
CA ILE A 94 -11.46 -2.47 -12.19
C ILE A 94 -12.11 -3.27 -11.08
N ASN A 95 -13.19 -3.98 -11.40
CA ASN A 95 -13.81 -4.96 -10.52
C ASN A 95 -13.62 -6.34 -11.15
N SER A 96 -12.86 -7.20 -10.49
CA SER A 96 -12.53 -8.53 -11.01
C SER A 96 -12.47 -9.55 -9.88
N PRO A 97 -13.41 -10.52 -9.85
CA PRO A 97 -13.36 -11.62 -8.89
C PRO A 97 -12.07 -12.45 -8.98
N ARG A 98 -11.39 -12.41 -10.12
CA ARG A 98 -10.08 -13.06 -10.33
C ARG A 98 -8.99 -12.34 -9.53
N LEU A 99 -8.91 -11.02 -9.62
CA LEU A 99 -7.99 -10.20 -8.83
C LEU A 99 -8.27 -10.29 -7.33
N ASP A 100 -9.54 -10.27 -6.93
CA ASP A 100 -9.93 -10.32 -5.52
C ASP A 100 -9.45 -11.63 -4.87
N ARG A 101 -9.68 -12.77 -5.52
CA ARG A 101 -9.25 -14.08 -5.01
C ARG A 101 -7.73 -14.20 -4.89
N LEU A 102 -6.98 -13.66 -5.84
CA LEU A 102 -5.51 -13.63 -5.78
C LEU A 102 -5.03 -12.68 -4.67
N GLY A 103 -5.64 -11.50 -4.57
CA GLY A 103 -5.35 -10.51 -3.54
C GLY A 103 -5.61 -11.05 -2.13
N GLU A 104 -6.71 -11.77 -1.92
CA GLU A 104 -7.02 -12.44 -0.66
C GLU A 104 -5.95 -13.47 -0.27
N ALA A 105 -5.43 -14.24 -1.22
CA ALA A 105 -4.37 -15.20 -0.95
C ALA A 105 -3.11 -14.50 -0.43
N ILE A 106 -2.71 -13.38 -1.04
CA ILE A 106 -1.58 -12.55 -0.58
C ILE A 106 -1.87 -11.91 0.78
N GLN A 107 -3.08 -11.41 0.99
CA GLN A 107 -3.50 -10.80 2.26
C GLN A 107 -3.55 -11.81 3.42
N LYS A 108 -3.79 -13.09 3.15
CA LYS A 108 -3.63 -14.14 4.18
C LYS A 108 -2.17 -14.31 4.59
N VAL A 109 -1.23 -14.17 3.66
CA VAL A 109 0.21 -14.26 3.95
C VAL A 109 0.70 -13.01 4.71
N LEU A 110 0.37 -11.82 4.22
CA LEU A 110 0.96 -10.54 4.64
C LEU A 110 0.06 -9.67 5.53
N GLY A 111 -1.21 -10.05 5.71
CA GLY A 111 -2.24 -9.29 6.44
C GLY A 111 -3.16 -8.46 5.52
N GLN A 112 -4.34 -8.10 6.02
CA GLN A 112 -5.42 -7.46 5.25
C GLN A 112 -5.09 -6.11 4.58
N ARG A 113 -3.99 -5.44 4.97
CA ARG A 113 -3.59 -4.13 4.44
C ARG A 113 -2.30 -4.20 3.61
N SER A 114 -1.93 -5.40 3.17
CA SER A 114 -0.66 -5.66 2.51
C SER A 114 -0.62 -5.31 1.03
N ILE A 115 -1.75 -4.94 0.41
CA ILE A 115 -1.82 -4.54 -1.00
C ILE A 115 -2.26 -3.09 -1.07
N LEU A 116 -1.46 -2.27 -1.76
CA LEU A 116 -1.74 -0.88 -2.06
C LEU A 116 -1.86 -0.70 -3.56
N TRP A 117 -3.00 -0.20 -4.03
CA TRP A 117 -3.25 0.12 -5.43
C TRP A 117 -3.00 1.59 -5.69
N SER A 118 -2.15 1.87 -6.66
CA SER A 118 -1.69 3.20 -7.02
C SER A 118 -1.99 3.52 -8.47
N ASN A 119 -2.75 4.59 -8.70
CA ASN A 119 -3.00 5.17 -10.00
C ASN A 119 -2.08 6.38 -10.21
N ASN A 120 -0.79 6.13 -10.45
CA ASN A 120 0.24 7.15 -10.71
C ASN A 120 0.67 8.00 -9.49
N SER A 121 0.77 7.42 -8.28
CA SER A 121 1.39 8.06 -7.12
C SER A 121 2.88 8.38 -7.33
N LYS A 122 3.29 9.62 -7.07
CA LYS A 122 4.71 10.01 -6.99
C LYS A 122 5.39 9.46 -5.73
N THR A 123 4.74 9.55 -4.58
CA THR A 123 5.25 9.13 -3.27
C THR A 123 5.61 7.66 -3.24
N TRP A 124 4.82 6.81 -3.92
CA TRP A 124 5.08 5.38 -4.04
C TRP A 124 5.89 5.00 -5.27
N GLY A 125 6.47 5.97 -5.99
CA GLY A 125 7.32 5.70 -7.15
C GLY A 125 6.58 5.18 -8.38
N CYS A 126 5.25 5.14 -8.36
CA CYS A 126 4.40 4.73 -9.48
C CYS A 126 4.21 5.82 -10.53
N LYS A 127 5.00 6.91 -10.50
CA LYS A 127 5.00 7.95 -11.54
C LYS A 127 6.42 8.23 -11.98
N GLY A 128 6.66 8.17 -13.30
CA GLY A 128 7.95 8.51 -13.93
C GLY A 128 9.02 7.41 -13.90
N ARG A 129 8.70 6.19 -13.43
CA ARG A 129 9.64 5.06 -13.37
C ARG A 129 9.26 3.84 -14.21
N ASN A 130 8.15 3.90 -14.98
CA ASN A 130 7.60 2.76 -15.75
C ASN A 130 7.55 1.46 -14.93
N LEU A 131 7.12 1.57 -13.67
CA LEU A 131 6.99 0.43 -12.76
C LEU A 131 5.55 -0.06 -12.79
N TYR A 132 5.39 -1.37 -12.89
CA TYR A 132 4.08 -2.03 -12.87
C TYR A 132 3.67 -2.43 -11.45
N GLY A 133 4.62 -2.83 -10.63
CA GLY A 133 4.44 -3.14 -9.22
C GLY A 133 5.79 -3.31 -8.52
N TYR A 134 5.75 -3.48 -7.20
CA TYR A 134 6.89 -3.96 -6.42
C TYR A 134 6.44 -4.47 -5.04
N TYR A 135 7.17 -5.46 -4.53
CA TYR A 135 7.09 -5.90 -3.14
C TYR A 135 8.14 -5.20 -2.27
N ARG A 136 7.68 -4.55 -1.20
CA ARG A 136 8.53 -3.85 -0.24
C ARG A 136 8.70 -4.67 1.04
N ILE A 137 9.84 -5.33 1.16
CA ILE A 137 10.21 -6.19 2.30
C ILE A 137 10.00 -5.51 3.66
N LYS A 138 10.55 -4.30 3.85
CA LYS A 138 10.55 -3.59 5.16
C LYS A 138 9.16 -3.47 5.81
N ASN A 139 8.13 -3.28 4.98
CA ASN A 139 6.77 -3.06 5.45
C ASN A 139 5.83 -4.20 5.07
N GLU A 140 6.35 -5.25 4.42
CA GLU A 140 5.57 -6.37 3.89
C GLU A 140 4.36 -5.91 3.08
N LEU A 141 4.63 -5.04 2.10
CA LEU A 141 3.62 -4.35 1.30
C LEU A 141 3.86 -4.60 -0.19
N VAL A 142 2.84 -5.09 -0.88
CA VAL A 142 2.75 -5.13 -2.34
C VAL A 142 2.16 -3.81 -2.81
N VAL A 143 2.89 -3.10 -3.68
CA VAL A 143 2.41 -1.87 -4.32
C VAL A 143 2.13 -2.18 -5.78
N MET A 144 0.88 -2.00 -6.19
CA MET A 144 0.41 -2.16 -7.56
C MET A 144 0.34 -0.80 -8.24
N CYS A 145 1.21 -0.53 -9.21
CA CYS A 145 1.23 0.73 -9.96
C CYS A 145 0.26 0.68 -11.15
N GLN A 146 -1.01 0.45 -10.86
CA GLN A 146 -2.09 0.22 -11.81
C GLN A 146 -2.18 1.26 -12.96
N GLY A 147 -1.80 2.51 -12.70
CA GLY A 147 -1.82 3.57 -13.71
C GLY A 147 -0.96 3.29 -14.95
N PHE A 148 0.02 2.38 -14.85
CA PHE A 148 0.89 1.98 -15.98
C PHE A 148 0.38 0.77 -16.77
N HIS A 149 -0.62 0.05 -16.26
CA HIS A 149 -1.19 -1.14 -16.92
C HIS A 149 -2.26 -0.78 -17.96
N ASN A 150 -2.67 0.50 -18.04
CA ASN A 150 -3.65 1.01 -19.01
C ASN A 150 -4.99 0.24 -19.09
N GLY A 151 -5.38 -0.46 -18.01
CA GLY A 151 -6.59 -1.28 -17.97
C GLY A 151 -6.41 -2.72 -18.45
N ASP A 152 -5.19 -3.16 -18.78
CA ASP A 152 -4.88 -4.55 -19.08
C ASP A 152 -5.00 -5.40 -17.80
N LEU A 153 -6.04 -6.23 -17.77
CA LEU A 153 -6.34 -7.08 -16.61
C LEU A 153 -5.34 -8.23 -16.46
N ASP A 154 -4.86 -8.81 -17.57
CA ASP A 154 -3.95 -9.95 -17.51
C ASP A 154 -2.55 -9.50 -17.06
N GLU A 155 -2.07 -8.34 -17.55
CA GLU A 155 -0.82 -7.73 -17.07
C GLU A 155 -0.89 -7.37 -15.58
N LEU A 156 -2.04 -6.88 -15.12
CA LEU A 156 -2.27 -6.57 -13.72
C LEU A 156 -2.27 -7.82 -12.84
N ILE A 157 -2.88 -8.91 -13.32
CA ILE A 157 -2.92 -10.20 -12.64
C ILE A 157 -1.52 -10.82 -12.58
N ASP A 158 -0.79 -10.83 -13.69
CA ASP A 158 0.59 -11.32 -13.76
C ASP A 158 1.47 -10.56 -12.76
N THR A 159 1.35 -9.23 -12.73
CA THR A 159 2.12 -8.41 -11.80
C THR A 159 1.73 -8.67 -10.35
N LEU A 160 0.43 -8.82 -10.06
CA LEU A 160 -0.02 -9.14 -8.70
C LEU A 160 0.54 -10.48 -8.23
N LYS A 161 0.57 -11.49 -9.11
CA LYS A 161 1.13 -12.82 -8.81
C LYS A 161 2.65 -12.77 -8.68
N HIS A 162 3.33 -12.01 -9.52
CA HIS A 162 4.78 -11.78 -9.45
C HIS A 162 5.17 -11.18 -8.09
N GLU A 163 4.59 -10.03 -7.74
CA GLU A 163 4.89 -9.35 -6.47
C GLU A 163 4.38 -10.15 -5.26
N GLY A 164 3.25 -10.83 -5.41
CA GLY A 164 2.73 -11.77 -4.43
C GLY A 164 3.67 -12.95 -4.19
N TRP A 165 4.36 -13.44 -5.23
CA TRP A 165 5.32 -14.53 -5.07
C TRP A 165 6.60 -14.09 -4.35
N HIS A 166 7.06 -12.86 -4.57
CA HIS A 166 8.15 -12.28 -3.76
C HIS A 166 7.81 -12.25 -2.27
N ALA A 167 6.55 -11.99 -1.93
CA ALA A 167 6.07 -12.08 -0.56
C ALA A 167 6.17 -13.49 0.02
N VAL A 168 5.82 -14.51 -0.77
CA VAL A 168 5.92 -15.93 -0.38
C VAL A 168 7.39 -16.33 -0.20
N GLN A 169 8.25 -16.02 -1.17
CA GLN A 169 9.69 -16.28 -1.09
C GLN A 169 10.28 -15.69 0.19
N HIS A 170 9.98 -14.41 0.47
CA HIS A 170 10.49 -13.72 1.64
C HIS A 170 9.94 -14.30 2.94
N ARG A 171 8.61 -14.35 3.11
CA ARG A 171 7.98 -14.62 4.40
C ARG A 171 7.85 -16.10 4.72
N CYS A 172 7.63 -16.91 3.69
CA CYS A 172 7.30 -18.32 3.85
C CYS A 172 8.51 -19.21 3.60
N ARG A 173 9.46 -18.76 2.77
CA ARG A 173 10.65 -19.54 2.39
C ARG A 173 11.99 -18.91 2.79
N ASN A 174 12.00 -17.86 3.61
CA ASN A 174 13.22 -17.18 4.08
C ASN A 174 14.18 -16.78 2.94
N GLY A 175 13.63 -16.36 1.80
CA GLY A 175 14.40 -15.97 0.61
C GLY A 175 14.94 -17.14 -0.22
N VAL A 176 14.50 -18.37 0.02
CA VAL A 176 14.89 -19.55 -0.75
C VAL A 176 13.87 -19.82 -1.88
N PRO A 177 14.32 -19.97 -3.15
CA PRO A 177 13.45 -20.35 -4.26
C PRO A 177 12.72 -21.68 -4.00
N TYR A 178 11.50 -21.79 -4.52
CA TYR A 178 10.72 -23.02 -4.59
C TYR A 178 11.17 -23.94 -5.73
N LEU A 179 11.38 -23.36 -6.91
CA LEU A 179 11.82 -24.01 -8.12
C LEU A 179 13.34 -24.19 -8.15
N ASP A 180 13.77 -25.31 -8.71
CA ASP A 180 15.16 -25.50 -9.10
C ASP A 180 15.51 -24.72 -10.39
N ASP A 181 16.81 -24.66 -10.70
CA ASP A 181 17.29 -23.88 -11.84
C ASP A 181 16.82 -24.46 -13.19
N GLN A 182 16.63 -25.78 -13.29
CA GLN A 182 16.13 -26.41 -14.50
C GLN A 182 14.66 -26.06 -14.74
N GLN A 183 13.83 -26.14 -13.70
CA GLN A 183 12.42 -25.74 -13.75
C GLN A 183 12.25 -24.27 -14.10
N ILE A 184 13.15 -23.39 -13.62
CA ILE A 184 13.15 -21.98 -13.99
C ILE A 184 13.52 -21.82 -15.47
N LEU A 185 14.61 -22.44 -15.92
CA LEU A 185 15.10 -22.33 -17.30
C LEU A 185 14.07 -22.83 -18.33
N GLU A 186 13.37 -23.92 -18.05
CA GLU A 186 12.39 -24.51 -18.96
C GLU A 186 11.11 -23.68 -19.09
N ARG A 187 10.79 -22.85 -18.09
CA ARG A 187 9.50 -22.14 -18.00
C ARG A 187 9.61 -20.64 -18.11
N LEU A 188 10.81 -20.07 -17.94
CA LEU A 188 11.02 -18.62 -18.03
C LEU A 188 10.79 -18.16 -19.47
N PRO A 189 9.85 -17.23 -19.71
CA PRO A 189 9.61 -16.74 -21.07
C PRO A 189 10.88 -16.12 -21.67
N ARG A 190 11.18 -16.41 -22.95
CA ARG A 190 12.40 -15.91 -23.63
C ARG A 190 12.56 -14.39 -23.53
N ARG A 191 11.46 -13.64 -23.57
CA ARG A 191 11.45 -12.17 -23.42
C ARG A 191 11.94 -11.70 -22.05
N ASP A 192 11.78 -12.53 -21.02
CA ASP A 192 12.14 -12.19 -19.64
C ASP A 192 13.58 -12.56 -19.30
N VAL A 193 14.19 -13.50 -20.04
CA VAL A 193 15.60 -13.89 -19.90
C VAL A 193 16.53 -12.66 -19.98
N ILE A 194 16.30 -11.80 -20.99
CA ILE A 194 17.08 -10.56 -21.18
C ILE A 194 16.89 -9.59 -20.01
N ASN A 195 15.65 -9.45 -19.53
CA ASN A 195 15.31 -8.51 -18.46
C ASN A 195 15.94 -8.89 -17.11
N VAL A 196 16.06 -10.19 -16.82
CA VAL A 196 16.61 -10.66 -15.53
C VAL A 196 18.14 -10.69 -15.49
N HIS A 197 18.82 -10.63 -16.63
CA HIS A 197 20.29 -10.74 -16.69
C HIS A 197 21.01 -9.61 -15.92
N ASN A 198 20.42 -8.43 -15.80
CA ASN A 198 21.02 -7.28 -15.13
C ASN A 198 21.01 -7.38 -13.58
N TYR A 199 20.29 -8.35 -13.01
CA TYR A 199 20.27 -8.55 -11.57
C TYR A 199 21.48 -9.34 -11.07
N HIS A 200 21.91 -9.04 -9.83
CA HIS A 200 22.89 -9.83 -9.11
C HIS A 200 22.45 -11.31 -9.04
N PRO A 201 23.34 -12.31 -9.16
CA PRO A 201 22.95 -13.72 -9.33
C PRO A 201 21.92 -14.26 -8.34
N LYS A 202 22.08 -13.93 -7.05
CA LYS A 202 21.10 -14.32 -6.00
C LYS A 202 19.71 -13.70 -6.23
N GLN A 203 19.65 -12.45 -6.65
CA GLN A 203 18.40 -11.75 -6.93
C GLN A 203 17.79 -12.20 -8.26
N ARG A 204 18.64 -12.49 -9.26
CA ARG A 204 18.22 -13.01 -10.57
C ARG A 204 17.40 -14.27 -10.42
N ARG A 205 17.81 -15.20 -9.54
CA ARG A 205 17.08 -16.45 -9.32
C ARG A 205 15.67 -16.22 -8.76
N LEU A 206 15.55 -15.37 -7.75
CA LEU A 206 14.25 -15.03 -7.14
C LEU A 206 13.32 -14.30 -8.12
N GLU A 207 13.87 -13.36 -8.89
CA GLU A 207 13.16 -12.63 -9.93
C GLU A 207 12.68 -13.55 -11.04
N SER A 208 13.55 -14.47 -11.51
CA SER A 208 13.21 -15.42 -12.56
C SER A 208 12.10 -16.37 -12.12
N GLU A 209 12.19 -16.89 -10.88
CA GLU A 209 11.13 -17.70 -10.31
C GLU A 209 9.81 -16.92 -10.22
N ALA A 210 9.82 -15.68 -9.71
CA ALA A 210 8.59 -14.89 -9.59
C ALA A 210 7.90 -14.68 -10.96
N ARG A 211 8.68 -14.50 -12.04
CA ARG A 211 8.15 -14.41 -13.41
C ARG A 211 7.54 -15.71 -13.89
N VAL A 212 8.16 -16.85 -13.59
CA VAL A 212 7.58 -18.18 -13.90
C VAL A 212 6.27 -18.38 -13.13
N MET A 213 6.27 -18.04 -11.85
CA MET A 213 5.11 -18.19 -10.97
C MET A 213 3.98 -17.23 -11.32
N ALA A 214 4.25 -16.09 -11.93
CA ALA A 214 3.19 -15.23 -12.47
C ALA A 214 2.34 -15.93 -13.54
N LYS A 215 2.95 -16.84 -14.32
CA LYS A 215 2.36 -17.45 -15.53
C LYS A 215 1.60 -18.76 -15.31
N ILE A 216 1.72 -19.39 -14.15
CA ILE A 216 0.97 -20.63 -13.87
C ILE A 216 -0.54 -20.33 -13.71
N ASP A 217 -1.40 -21.35 -13.70
CA ASP A 217 -2.83 -21.15 -13.47
C ASP A 217 -3.12 -20.55 -12.08
N ASP A 218 -4.19 -19.76 -11.97
CA ASP A 218 -4.54 -19.05 -10.75
C ASP A 218 -4.91 -19.98 -9.59
N ALA A 219 -5.65 -21.06 -9.87
CA ALA A 219 -6.02 -22.02 -8.84
C ALA A 219 -4.77 -22.73 -8.31
N GLN A 220 -3.87 -23.12 -9.22
CA GLN A 220 -2.58 -23.70 -8.87
C GLN A 220 -1.74 -22.71 -8.04
N TRP A 221 -1.68 -21.44 -8.47
CA TRP A 221 -0.95 -20.40 -7.76
C TRP A 221 -1.45 -20.22 -6.32
N ILE A 222 -2.77 -20.09 -6.15
CA ILE A 222 -3.39 -19.93 -4.82
C ILE A 222 -3.11 -21.16 -3.93
N GLN A 223 -3.15 -22.38 -4.49
CA GLN A 223 -2.85 -23.59 -3.73
C GLN A 223 -1.39 -23.64 -3.29
N LEU A 224 -0.45 -23.26 -4.16
CA LEU A 224 0.96 -23.18 -3.82
C LEU A 224 1.20 -22.14 -2.72
N VAL A 225 0.61 -20.95 -2.81
CA VAL A 225 0.71 -19.94 -1.74
C VAL A 225 0.24 -20.51 -0.40
N LYS A 226 -0.92 -21.19 -0.38
CA LYS A 226 -1.44 -21.81 0.86
C LYS A 226 -0.51 -22.88 1.41
N HIS A 227 0.03 -23.72 0.54
CA HIS A 227 0.92 -24.81 0.94
C HIS A 227 2.23 -24.28 1.53
N GLU A 228 2.90 -23.39 0.80
CA GLU A 228 4.21 -22.84 1.17
C GLU A 228 4.15 -21.97 2.43
N CYS A 229 3.03 -21.27 2.64
CA CYS A 229 2.85 -20.37 3.76
C CYS A 229 2.11 -20.97 4.97
N LYS A 230 1.82 -22.27 4.96
CA LYS A 230 1.09 -22.94 6.05
C LYS A 230 1.80 -22.75 7.40
N GLY A 231 1.09 -22.17 8.36
CA GLY A 231 1.60 -21.89 9.71
C GLY A 231 2.48 -20.64 9.82
N LYS A 232 2.70 -19.91 8.72
CA LYS A 232 3.50 -18.68 8.64
C LYS A 232 2.65 -17.46 8.28
N GLU A 233 1.34 -17.65 8.15
CA GLU A 233 0.38 -16.59 7.84
C GLU A 233 0.35 -15.52 8.94
N LYS A 234 0.20 -14.25 8.53
CA LYS A 234 -0.13 -13.21 9.50
C LYS A 234 -1.54 -13.48 10.02
N ARG A 235 -1.66 -13.66 11.34
CA ARG A 235 -2.97 -13.69 11.99
C ARG A 235 -3.76 -12.46 11.55
N PRO A 236 -5.04 -12.61 11.17
CA PRO A 236 -5.89 -11.45 10.93
C PRO A 236 -5.82 -10.56 12.16
N TYR A 237 -5.68 -9.25 11.95
CA TYR A 237 -5.85 -8.30 13.03
C TYR A 237 -7.30 -8.44 13.52
N LYS A 238 -7.51 -9.21 14.60
CA LYS A 238 -8.72 -9.13 15.40
C LYS A 238 -8.50 -7.90 16.28
N PRO A 239 -9.23 -6.79 16.09
CA PRO A 239 -9.29 -5.79 17.14
C PRO A 239 -9.76 -6.52 18.40
N ASP A 240 -8.95 -6.49 19.45
CA ASP A 240 -9.39 -6.95 20.75
C ASP A 240 -10.43 -5.96 21.24
N LEU A 241 -11.70 -6.25 20.91
CA LEU A 241 -12.83 -5.39 21.26
C LEU A 241 -13.27 -5.60 22.71
N GLY A 242 -12.57 -6.42 23.50
CA GLY A 242 -12.89 -6.63 24.92
C GLY A 242 -14.23 -7.31 25.19
N PHE A 243 -14.90 -7.84 24.16
CA PHE A 243 -16.16 -8.57 24.31
C PHE A 243 -15.93 -10.07 24.10
N THR A 244 -16.15 -10.85 25.16
CA THR A 244 -16.37 -12.28 25.10
C THR A 244 -17.70 -12.52 24.38
N TYR A 245 -17.65 -12.99 23.13
CA TYR A 245 -18.84 -13.51 22.48
C TYR A 245 -19.21 -14.83 23.17
N SER A 246 -20.21 -14.78 24.06
CA SER A 246 -20.93 -15.95 24.51
C SER A 246 -21.68 -16.52 23.31
N THR A 247 -21.33 -17.73 22.92
CA THR A 247 -22.07 -18.52 21.93
C THR A 247 -23.43 -18.89 22.53
N PHE A 248 -24.50 -18.42 21.90
CA PHE A 248 -25.76 -19.16 21.88
C PHE A 248 -25.71 -20.15 20.71
#